data_AF-A0A0H4BFU8-F1
#
_entry.id   AF-A0A0H4BFU8-F1
#
_cell.length_a   1.000
_cell.length_b   1.000
_cell.length_c   1.000
_cell.angle_alpha   90.00
_cell.angle_beta   90.00
_cell.angle_gamma   90.00
#
_symmetry.space_group_name_H-M   'P 1'
#
loop_
_entity.id
_entity.type
_entity.pdbx_description
1 polymer ?
#
loop_
_entity_poly.entity_id
_entity_poly.type
_entity_poly.pdbx_seq_one_letter_code
_entity_poly.pdbx_strand_id
1 'polypeptide(L)'
;MQAKSQQLKKALWGGKTQSDLFALQDLHSDPVFFIMRRDFRDVYASMIVKGNFKYSPSEAATLWANNFTQFREFASISSAKTMEIVYEDLALNPEIVLKNVCDLIGVQFSEAMLSFHTKNMALFRNPFGHLSSDQLKAGINSSSIGKWKSILNSAQIAEIEEICGDLIDF
;
A
#
# COMPACT_ATOMS: atom_id res chain seq x y z
N MET A 1 -7.34 -15.70 6.52
CA MET A 1 -7.99 -15.09 5.34
C MET A 1 -8.77 -16.12 4.52
N GLN A 2 -8.17 -17.30 4.24
CA GLN A 2 -8.81 -18.42 3.54
C GLN A 2 -10.15 -18.89 4.14
N ALA A 3 -10.23 -19.08 5.47
CA ALA A 3 -11.49 -19.49 6.14
C ALA A 3 -12.65 -18.50 5.91
N LYS A 4 -12.38 -17.19 5.94
CA LYS A 4 -13.36 -16.14 5.64
C LYS A 4 -13.79 -16.15 4.17
N SER A 5 -12.85 -16.45 3.25
CA SER A 5 -13.16 -16.59 1.82
C SER A 5 -14.13 -17.75 1.56
N GLN A 6 -13.87 -18.90 2.18
CA GLN A 6 -14.73 -20.09 2.06
C GLN A 6 -16.13 -19.81 2.61
N GLN A 7 -16.24 -19.14 3.77
CA GLN A 7 -17.52 -18.72 4.33
C GLN A 7 -18.29 -17.77 3.39
N LEU A 8 -17.59 -16.85 2.73
CA LEU A 8 -18.18 -15.85 1.82
C LEU A 8 -18.29 -16.34 0.36
N LYS A 9 -17.93 -17.60 0.08
CA LYS A 9 -17.94 -18.22 -1.25
C LYS A 9 -17.24 -17.37 -2.31
N LYS A 10 -16.09 -16.78 -1.97
CA LYS A 10 -15.29 -15.97 -2.91
C LYS A 10 -14.25 -16.85 -3.62
N ALA A 11 -14.14 -16.68 -4.93
CA ALA A 11 -13.18 -17.39 -5.78
C ALA A 11 -11.73 -16.96 -5.53
N LEU A 12 -11.53 -15.68 -5.18
CA LEU A 12 -10.24 -15.11 -4.83
C LEU A 12 -10.31 -14.47 -3.44
N TRP A 13 -9.17 -14.46 -2.76
CA TRP A 13 -9.00 -13.80 -1.48
C TRP A 13 -7.61 -13.19 -1.39
N GLY A 14 -7.47 -12.20 -0.53
CA GLY A 14 -6.20 -11.55 -0.25
C GLY A 14 -6.28 -10.72 1.02
N GLY A 15 -5.15 -10.13 1.38
CA GLY A 15 -5.07 -9.18 2.48
C GLY A 15 -3.68 -8.60 2.62
N LYS A 16 -3.51 -7.76 3.64
CA LYS A 16 -2.22 -7.12 3.95
C LYS A 16 -1.44 -8.04 4.89
N THR A 17 -0.15 -8.17 4.65
CA THR A 17 0.73 -9.03 5.43
C THR A 17 2.11 -8.40 5.61
N GLN A 18 2.82 -8.83 6.65
CA GLN A 18 4.24 -8.59 6.89
C GLN A 18 5.01 -9.93 6.97
N SER A 19 4.36 -11.03 6.57
CA SER A 19 4.96 -12.36 6.54
C SER A 19 5.99 -12.49 5.42
N ASP A 20 6.86 -13.49 5.57
CA ASP A 20 7.82 -13.89 4.56
C ASP A 20 7.15 -14.21 3.22
N LEU A 21 7.63 -13.59 2.13
CA LEU A 21 7.02 -13.69 0.81
C LEU A 21 7.28 -15.06 0.15
N PHE A 22 8.44 -15.69 0.40
CA PHE A 22 8.75 -17.01 -0.13
C PHE A 22 7.87 -18.09 0.52
N ALA A 23 7.71 -18.05 1.83
CA ALA A 23 6.81 -18.94 2.55
C ALA A 23 5.35 -18.80 2.06
N LEU A 24 4.90 -17.58 1.77
CA LEU A 24 3.58 -17.35 1.20
C LEU A 24 3.46 -17.83 -0.26
N GLN A 25 4.53 -17.71 -1.04
CA GLN A 25 4.59 -18.25 -2.39
C GLN A 25 4.43 -19.77 -2.36
N ASP A 26 5.17 -20.46 -1.50
CA ASP A 26 5.16 -21.93 -1.44
C ASP A 26 3.83 -22.48 -0.92
N LEU A 27 3.11 -21.71 -0.10
CA LEU A 27 1.82 -22.11 0.45
C LEU A 27 0.65 -22.00 -0.56
N HIS A 28 0.84 -21.27 -1.66
CA HIS A 28 -0.25 -20.90 -2.57
C HIS A 28 0.09 -21.18 -4.03
N SER A 29 -0.86 -21.71 -4.80
CA SER A 29 -0.59 -22.22 -6.14
C SER A 29 -0.43 -21.13 -7.22
N ASP A 30 -1.03 -19.96 -7.04
CA ASP A 30 -0.90 -18.81 -7.96
C ASP A 30 -1.04 -17.48 -7.18
N PRO A 31 -0.08 -17.15 -6.30
CA PRO A 31 -0.13 -15.94 -5.50
C PRO A 31 0.28 -14.72 -6.33
N VAL A 32 -0.36 -13.59 -6.06
CA VAL A 32 -0.03 -12.29 -6.63
C VAL A 32 0.33 -11.34 -5.49
N PHE A 33 1.51 -10.74 -5.56
CA PHE A 33 2.03 -9.83 -4.53
C PHE A 33 2.09 -8.40 -5.05
N PHE A 34 1.67 -7.47 -4.20
CA PHE A 34 1.74 -6.04 -4.48
C PHE A 34 2.50 -5.35 -3.36
N ILE A 35 3.37 -4.41 -3.72
CA ILE A 35 3.90 -3.41 -2.78
C ILE A 35 3.44 -2.02 -3.22
N MET A 36 3.00 -1.20 -2.28
CA MET A 36 2.55 0.16 -2.56
C MET A 36 3.67 1.14 -2.28
N ARG A 37 4.23 1.75 -3.33
CA ARG A 37 5.18 2.84 -3.24
C ARG A 37 4.43 4.15 -3.16
N ARG A 38 4.75 4.95 -2.15
CA ARG A 38 4.20 6.30 -1.93
C ARG A 38 5.37 7.18 -1.52
N ASP A 39 5.34 8.46 -1.88
CA ASP A 39 6.32 9.44 -1.40
C ASP A 39 6.52 9.28 0.11
N PHE A 40 7.71 8.87 0.52
CA PHE A 40 7.97 8.55 1.92
C PHE A 40 7.86 9.77 2.81
N ARG A 41 8.07 10.98 2.27
CA ARG A 41 7.83 12.23 3.01
C ARG A 41 6.36 12.34 3.41
N ASP A 42 5.43 11.99 2.51
CA ASP A 42 4.00 11.95 2.83
C ASP A 42 3.62 10.79 3.77
N VAL A 43 4.32 9.66 3.69
CA VAL A 43 4.16 8.55 4.64
C VAL A 43 4.57 9.02 6.04
N TYR A 44 5.75 9.60 6.18
CA TYR A 44 6.28 10.06 7.47
C TYR A 44 5.45 11.20 8.05
N ALA A 45 5.03 12.17 7.22
CA ALA A 45 4.08 13.21 7.64
C ALA A 45 2.76 12.61 8.17
N SER A 46 2.24 11.56 7.52
CA SER A 46 1.07 10.84 8.03
C SER A 46 1.34 10.08 9.33
N MET A 47 2.56 9.61 9.58
CA MET A 47 2.93 8.94 10.83
C MET A 47 2.95 9.96 11.99
N ILE A 48 3.55 11.13 11.78
CA ILE A 48 3.59 12.22 12.78
C ILE A 48 2.17 12.63 13.18
N VAL A 49 1.31 12.94 12.20
CA VAL A 49 -0.07 13.41 12.48
C VAL A 49 -0.89 12.38 13.25
N LYS A 50 -0.64 11.09 13.02
CA LYS A 50 -1.36 9.99 13.70
C LYS A 50 -0.83 9.71 15.11
N GLY A 51 0.30 10.29 15.52
CA GLY A 51 0.80 10.29 16.90
C GLY A 51 1.25 8.95 17.49
N ASN A 52 1.19 7.85 16.73
CA ASN A 52 1.40 6.49 17.24
C ASN A 52 2.77 5.87 16.91
N PHE A 53 3.67 6.62 16.27
CA PHE A 53 4.95 6.10 15.79
C PHE A 53 6.12 6.79 16.50
N LYS A 54 7.06 5.99 17.02
CA LYS A 54 8.23 6.47 17.79
C LYS A 54 9.54 6.50 16.98
N TYR A 55 9.45 6.40 15.65
CA TYR A 55 10.62 6.34 14.78
C TYR A 55 11.15 7.74 14.45
N SER A 56 12.47 7.89 14.43
CA SER A 56 13.11 9.02 13.76
C SER A 56 12.81 9.01 12.25
N PRO A 57 12.99 10.13 11.54
CA PRO A 57 12.84 10.17 10.08
C PRO A 57 13.73 9.11 9.41
N SER A 58 15.00 9.04 9.83
CA SER A 58 16.01 8.11 9.32
C SER A 58 15.70 6.63 9.59
N GLU A 59 15.24 6.28 10.80
CA GLU A 59 14.83 4.91 11.13
C GLU A 59 13.63 4.48 10.28
N ALA A 60 12.63 5.35 10.15
CA ALA A 60 11.44 5.07 9.37
C ALA A 60 11.77 4.94 7.87
N ALA A 61 12.63 5.83 7.34
CA ALA A 61 13.07 5.82 5.95
C ALA A 61 13.87 4.56 5.62
N THR A 62 14.78 4.15 6.52
CA THR A 62 15.59 2.94 6.35
C THR A 62 14.71 1.70 6.31
N LEU A 63 13.76 1.57 7.25
CA LEU A 63 12.81 0.46 7.26
C LEU A 63 11.96 0.42 5.98
N TRP A 64 11.50 1.58 5.52
CA TRP A 64 10.71 1.68 4.30
C TRP A 64 11.53 1.29 3.07
N ALA A 65 12.72 1.86 2.89
CA ALA A 65 13.59 1.56 1.75
C ALA A 65 13.97 0.07 1.72
N ASN A 66 14.30 -0.51 2.88
CA ASN A 66 14.60 -1.94 3.00
C ASN A 66 13.44 -2.84 2.58
N ASN A 67 12.19 -2.43 2.80
CA ASN A 67 11.03 -3.20 2.33
C ASN A 67 10.95 -3.22 0.79
N PHE A 68 11.30 -2.12 0.11
CA PHE A 68 11.35 -2.10 -1.36
C PHE A 68 12.52 -2.92 -1.89
N THR A 69 13.69 -2.83 -1.26
CA THR A 69 14.85 -3.68 -1.61
C THR A 69 14.48 -5.16 -1.52
N GLN A 70 13.94 -5.59 -0.37
CA GLN A 70 13.51 -6.98 -0.16
C GLN A 70 12.42 -7.42 -1.15
N PHE A 71 11.44 -6.55 -1.42
CA PHE A 71 10.38 -6.88 -2.37
C PHE A 71 10.92 -7.01 -3.80
N ARG A 72 11.84 -6.12 -4.22
CA ARG A 72 12.47 -6.17 -5.55
C ARG A 72 13.39 -7.37 -5.70
N GLU A 73 14.14 -7.72 -4.66
CA GLU A 73 14.92 -8.96 -4.60
C GLU A 73 14.00 -10.18 -4.75
N PHE A 74 12.93 -10.25 -3.94
CA PHE A 74 11.91 -11.31 -4.07
C PHE A 74 11.35 -11.36 -5.49
N ALA A 75 10.89 -10.24 -6.03
CA ALA A 75 10.33 -10.16 -7.38
C ALA A 75 11.32 -10.61 -8.47
N SER A 76 12.63 -10.41 -8.27
CA SER A 76 13.65 -10.78 -9.25
C SER A 76 13.92 -12.29 -9.34
N ILE A 77 13.63 -13.05 -8.27
CA ILE A 77 13.93 -14.50 -8.20
C ILE A 77 12.70 -15.38 -7.97
N SER A 78 11.56 -14.78 -7.61
CA SER A 78 10.28 -15.44 -7.39
C SER A 78 9.65 -15.89 -8.71
N SER A 79 8.89 -16.99 -8.65
CA SER A 79 8.00 -17.41 -9.74
C SER A 79 6.60 -16.81 -9.63
N ALA A 80 6.31 -16.08 -8.54
CA ALA A 80 5.02 -15.43 -8.32
C ALA A 80 4.89 -14.14 -9.13
N LYS A 81 3.64 -13.76 -9.41
CA LYS A 81 3.34 -12.48 -10.05
C LYS A 81 3.53 -11.36 -9.04
N THR A 82 4.29 -10.33 -9.40
CA THR A 82 4.57 -9.20 -8.53
C THR A 82 4.30 -7.88 -9.24
N MET A 83 3.93 -6.85 -8.47
CA MET A 83 3.77 -5.48 -8.99
C MET A 83 4.02 -4.43 -7.91
N GLU A 84 4.82 -3.43 -8.26
CA GLU A 84 4.97 -2.20 -7.49
C GLU A 84 3.91 -1.19 -7.95
N ILE A 85 3.05 -0.74 -7.04
CA ILE A 85 1.97 0.22 -7.33
C ILE A 85 2.38 1.58 -6.78
N VAL A 86 2.48 2.58 -7.65
CA VAL A 86 2.67 3.98 -7.25
C VAL A 86 1.35 4.54 -6.73
N TYR A 87 1.34 5.00 -5.48
CA TYR A 87 0.17 5.53 -4.80
C TYR A 87 -0.34 6.80 -5.50
N GLU A 88 0.56 7.66 -5.93
CA GLU A 88 0.27 8.92 -6.60
C GLU A 88 -0.47 8.65 -7.92
N ASP A 89 0.00 7.70 -8.72
CA ASP A 89 -0.69 7.24 -9.93
C ASP A 89 -2.04 6.59 -9.60
N LEU A 90 -2.12 5.77 -8.55
CA LEU A 90 -3.40 5.17 -8.15
C LEU A 90 -4.41 6.23 -7.70
N ALA A 91 -3.96 7.29 -7.02
CA ALA A 91 -4.83 8.35 -6.53
C ALA A 91 -5.28 9.31 -7.64
N LEU A 92 -4.42 9.57 -8.62
CA LEU A 92 -4.69 10.47 -9.75
C LEU A 92 -5.39 9.76 -10.92
N ASN A 93 -5.02 8.51 -11.20
CA ASN A 93 -5.45 7.73 -12.35
C ASN A 93 -5.96 6.33 -11.93
N PRO A 94 -6.93 6.23 -10.99
CA PRO A 94 -7.29 4.96 -10.37
C PRO A 94 -7.79 3.91 -11.34
N GLU A 95 -8.54 4.29 -12.38
CA GLU A 95 -9.07 3.34 -13.35
C GLU A 95 -7.95 2.65 -14.13
N ILE A 96 -6.94 3.40 -14.59
CA ILE A 96 -5.81 2.88 -15.36
C ILE A 96 -5.01 1.90 -14.48
N VAL A 97 -4.66 2.33 -13.27
CA VAL A 97 -3.88 1.49 -12.35
C VAL A 97 -4.65 0.24 -11.95
N LEU A 98 -5.94 0.35 -11.64
CA LEU A 98 -6.76 -0.80 -11.25
C LEU A 98 -6.99 -1.78 -12.41
N LYS A 99 -7.07 -1.31 -13.66
CA LYS A 99 -7.10 -2.19 -14.84
C LYS A 99 -5.83 -3.04 -14.91
N ASN A 100 -4.65 -2.43 -14.79
CA ASN A 100 -3.38 -3.15 -14.79
C ASN A 100 -3.29 -4.17 -13.63
N VAL A 101 -3.77 -3.80 -12.43
CA VAL A 101 -3.85 -4.71 -11.28
C VAL A 101 -4.79 -5.88 -11.57
N CYS A 102 -5.96 -5.61 -12.15
CA CYS A 102 -6.94 -6.65 -12.51
C CYS A 102 -6.37 -7.61 -13.56
N ASP A 103 -5.67 -7.09 -14.56
CA ASP A 103 -5.03 -7.88 -15.62
C ASP A 103 -3.96 -8.80 -15.04
N LEU A 104 -3.14 -8.32 -14.09
CA LEU A 104 -2.15 -9.16 -13.41
C LEU A 104 -2.79 -10.29 -12.59
N ILE A 105 -3.92 -10.00 -11.92
CA ILE A 105 -4.67 -11.00 -11.14
C ILE A 105 -5.43 -11.97 -12.05
N GLY A 106 -5.77 -11.56 -13.27
CA GLY A 106 -6.62 -12.32 -14.19
C GLY A 106 -8.13 -12.17 -13.90
N VAL A 107 -8.55 -10.99 -13.43
CA VAL A 107 -9.98 -10.66 -13.22
C VAL A 107 -10.42 -9.49 -14.09
N GLN A 108 -11.72 -9.37 -14.33
CA GLN A 108 -12.26 -8.21 -15.02
C GLN A 108 -12.34 -7.01 -14.08
N PHE A 109 -11.87 -5.86 -14.57
CA PHE A 109 -12.12 -4.58 -13.91
C PHE A 109 -13.62 -4.31 -13.76
N SER A 110 -14.00 -3.72 -12.63
CA SER A 110 -15.38 -3.27 -12.38
C SER A 110 -15.35 -1.84 -11.87
N GLU A 111 -16.17 -0.96 -12.45
CA GLU A 111 -16.32 0.43 -11.99
C GLU A 111 -16.65 0.53 -10.50
N ALA A 112 -17.34 -0.48 -9.95
CA ALA A 112 -17.65 -0.55 -8.53
C ALA A 112 -16.41 -0.69 -7.61
N MET A 113 -15.21 -0.88 -8.17
CA MET A 113 -13.92 -0.78 -7.46
C MET A 113 -13.56 0.67 -7.15
N LEU A 114 -13.95 1.64 -7.99
CA LEU A 114 -13.71 3.07 -7.77
C LEU A 114 -14.59 3.63 -6.64
N SER A 115 -15.79 3.07 -6.46
CA SER A 115 -16.74 3.46 -5.43
C SER A 115 -16.69 2.55 -4.19
N PHE A 116 -15.53 2.01 -3.83
CA PHE A 116 -15.42 1.07 -2.69
C PHE A 116 -15.98 1.62 -1.37
N HIS A 117 -15.89 2.94 -1.18
CA HIS A 117 -16.33 3.66 0.01
C HIS A 117 -17.86 3.66 0.20
N THR A 118 -18.64 3.40 -0.86
CA THR A 118 -20.10 3.28 -0.78
C THR A 118 -20.54 1.88 -0.32
N LYS A 119 -19.62 0.90 -0.33
CA LYS A 119 -19.90 -0.48 0.06
C LYS A 119 -19.77 -0.63 1.57
N ASN A 120 -20.69 -1.40 2.14
CA ASN A 120 -20.67 -1.74 3.56
C ASN A 120 -19.59 -2.81 3.84
N MET A 121 -18.33 -2.40 3.92
CA MET A 121 -17.20 -3.29 4.21
C MET A 121 -17.03 -3.53 5.73
N ALA A 122 -16.63 -4.75 6.09
CA ALA A 122 -16.29 -5.10 7.47
C ALA A 122 -15.16 -4.21 8.06
N LEU A 123 -14.28 -3.67 7.22
CA LEU A 123 -13.25 -2.69 7.60
C LEU A 123 -13.85 -1.40 8.20
N PHE A 124 -15.05 -0.99 7.76
CA PHE A 124 -15.75 0.17 8.31
C PHE A 124 -16.51 -0.13 9.60
N ARG A 125 -16.62 -1.41 9.99
CA ARG A 125 -17.33 -1.86 11.19
C ARG A 125 -16.39 -2.23 12.34
N ASN A 126 -15.07 -2.09 12.18
CA ASN A 126 -14.10 -2.43 13.21
C ASN A 126 -14.08 -1.34 14.32
N PRO A 127 -14.51 -1.64 15.56
CA PRO A 127 -14.62 -0.65 16.64
C PRO A 127 -13.27 -0.15 17.17
N PHE A 128 -12.15 -0.79 16.79
CA PHE A 128 -10.80 -0.38 17.21
C PHE A 128 -10.15 0.67 16.31
N GLY A 129 -10.88 1.18 15.30
CA GLY A 129 -10.43 2.28 14.44
C GLY A 129 -9.25 1.88 13.54
N HIS A 130 -9.50 1.66 12.25
CA HIS A 130 -8.37 1.67 11.32
C HIS A 130 -7.81 3.09 11.24
N LEU A 131 -6.48 3.23 11.35
CA LEU A 131 -5.76 4.51 11.26
C LEU A 131 -6.05 5.30 9.97
N SER A 132 -6.69 4.68 8.97
CA SER A 132 -7.11 5.29 7.71
C SER A 132 -8.63 5.26 7.50
N SER A 133 -9.43 4.96 8.52
CA SER A 133 -10.88 4.74 8.37
C SER A 133 -11.59 5.96 7.79
N ASP A 134 -11.26 7.17 8.22
CA ASP A 134 -11.84 8.40 7.69
C ASP A 134 -11.38 8.70 6.25
N GLN A 135 -10.10 8.42 5.94
CA GLN A 135 -9.59 8.53 4.57
C GLN A 135 -10.28 7.53 3.62
N LEU A 136 -10.58 6.31 4.10
CA LEU A 136 -11.28 5.31 3.31
C LEU A 136 -12.75 5.67 3.06
N LYS A 137 -13.41 6.39 3.97
CA LYS A 137 -14.80 6.88 3.77
C LYS A 137 -14.88 7.97 2.71
N ALA A 138 -13.83 8.77 2.56
CA ALA A 138 -13.76 9.84 1.56
C ALA A 138 -13.58 9.34 0.11
N GLY A 139 -13.39 8.03 -0.08
CA GLY A 139 -13.12 7.46 -1.40
C GLY A 139 -11.71 7.75 -1.91
N ILE A 140 -11.46 7.43 -3.19
CA ILE A 140 -10.17 7.71 -3.84
C ILE A 140 -10.04 9.22 -4.04
N ASN A 141 -8.95 9.80 -3.56
CA ASN A 141 -8.62 11.21 -3.78
C ASN A 141 -7.10 11.44 -3.63
N SER A 142 -6.62 12.53 -4.22
CA SER A 142 -5.22 12.96 -4.19
C SER A 142 -4.87 13.91 -3.04
N SER A 143 -5.79 14.14 -2.10
CA SER A 143 -5.63 15.17 -1.05
C SER A 143 -4.45 14.93 -0.11
N SER A 144 -3.89 13.72 -0.12
CA SER A 144 -2.76 13.34 0.74
C SER A 144 -1.41 13.37 0.02
N ILE A 145 -1.37 13.79 -1.24
CA ILE A 145 -0.15 14.01 -2.01
C ILE A 145 0.41 15.40 -1.68
N GLY A 146 1.69 15.48 -1.33
CA GLY A 146 2.41 16.71 -1.02
C GLY A 146 2.06 17.34 0.33
N LYS A 147 1.33 16.63 1.21
CA LYS A 147 1.00 17.12 2.56
C LYS A 147 2.25 17.36 3.40
N TRP A 148 3.30 16.57 3.16
CA TRP A 148 4.58 16.68 3.83
C TRP A 148 5.17 18.09 3.81
N LYS A 149 4.92 18.87 2.75
CA LYS A 149 5.41 20.26 2.59
C LYS A 149 4.94 21.19 3.70
N SER A 150 3.80 20.90 4.31
CA SER A 150 3.21 21.70 5.40
C SER A 150 3.47 21.13 6.80
N ILE A 151 4.05 19.93 6.89
CA ILE A 151 4.15 19.16 8.14
C ILE A 151 5.62 18.95 8.53
N LEU A 152 6.47 18.60 7.56
CA LEU A 152 7.87 18.28 7.82
C LEU A 152 8.73 19.53 7.78
N ASN A 153 9.71 19.59 8.68
CA ASN A 153 10.76 20.60 8.61
C ASN A 153 11.88 20.16 7.65
N SER A 154 12.77 21.10 7.30
CA SER A 154 13.85 20.87 6.33
C SER A 154 14.85 19.79 6.76
N ALA A 155 15.12 19.63 8.06
CA ALA A 155 16.03 18.60 8.55
C ALA A 155 15.43 17.20 8.36
N GLN A 156 14.15 17.03 8.68
CA GLN A 156 13.43 15.77 8.46
C GLN A 156 13.35 15.41 6.97
N ILE A 157 13.14 16.40 6.10
CA ILE A 157 13.12 16.21 4.65
C ILE A 157 14.49 15.73 4.16
N ALA A 158 15.57 16.39 4.58
CA ALA A 158 16.93 16.03 4.19
C ALA A 158 17.31 14.60 4.64
N GLU A 159 17.00 14.22 5.89
CA GLU A 159 17.23 12.85 6.38
C GLU A 159 16.49 11.80 5.55
N ILE A 160 15.25 12.09 5.15
CA ILE A 160 14.45 11.18 4.33
C ILE A 160 15.02 11.08 2.91
N GLU A 161 15.36 12.21 2.30
CA GLU A 161 15.87 12.26 0.93
C GLU A 161 17.24 11.57 0.80
N GLU A 162 18.11 11.70 1.81
CA GLU A 162 19.41 11.01 1.86
C GLU A 162 19.27 9.48 1.81
N ILE A 163 18.23 8.93 2.44
CA ILE A 163 18.04 7.47 2.56
C ILE A 163 17.16 6.93 1.44
N CYS A 164 16.08 7.63 1.10
CA CYS A 164 15.12 7.15 0.12
C CYS A 164 15.58 7.37 -1.32
N GLY A 165 16.35 8.44 -1.59
CA GLY A 165 16.87 8.78 -2.92
C GLY A 165 15.79 8.66 -4.02
N ASP A 166 16.15 8.00 -5.12
CA ASP A 166 15.28 7.82 -6.28
C ASP A 166 13.97 7.05 -5.99
N LEU A 167 13.83 6.36 -4.84
CA LEU A 167 12.59 5.64 -4.51
C LEU A 167 11.39 6.59 -4.31
N ILE A 168 11.65 7.85 -3.99
CA ILE A 168 10.61 8.88 -3.79
C ILE A 168 10.46 9.84 -4.98
N ASP A 169 11.15 9.57 -6.09
CA ASP A 169 11.01 10.31 -7.34
C ASP A 169 9.99 9.63 -8.27
N PHE A 170 9.14 10.42 -8.92
CA PHE A 170 8.09 10.00 -9.83
C PHE A 170 7.70 11.11 -10.82
#